data_AF-A0A3Q2ZDU3-F1
#
_entry.id   AF-A0A3Q2ZDU3-F1
#
_cell.length_a   1.000
_cell.length_b   1.000
_cell.length_c   1.000
_cell.angle_alpha   90.00
_cell.angle_beta   90.00
_cell.angle_gamma   90.00
#
_symmetry.space_group_name_H-M   'P 1'
#
loop_
_entity.id
_entity.type
_entity.pdbx_description
1 polymer ?
#
loop_
_entity_poly.entity_id
_entity_poly.type
_entity_poly.pdbx_seq_one_letter_code
_entity_poly.pdbx_strand_id
1 'polypeptide(L)'
;MSPKPLEPLARKLLKGVVVLELLGVFGAYVLYLKMNTSQDFRNTMNKKFPSVLEVYYRSNEWAGVCGIREQDHQAWSAKRD
;
A
#
# COMPACT_ATOMS: atom_id res chain seq x y z
N MET A 1 -26.39 23.97 32.24
CA MET A 1 -25.59 23.14 31.30
C MET A 1 -25.71 23.78 29.93
N SER A 2 -24.66 24.48 29.44
CA SER A 2 -24.75 25.17 28.14
C SER A 2 -24.79 24.13 27.02
N PRO A 3 -25.76 24.17 26.08
CA PRO A 3 -25.81 23.20 25.00
C PRO A 3 -24.62 23.45 24.08
N LYS A 4 -23.69 22.51 23.99
CA LYS A 4 -22.56 22.56 23.05
C LYS A 4 -23.11 22.27 21.65
N PRO A 5 -23.33 23.27 20.78
CA PRO A 5 -24.07 23.06 19.52
C PRO A 5 -23.30 22.24 18.50
N LEU A 6 -21.97 22.14 18.67
CA LEU A 6 -21.02 21.60 17.69
C LEU A 6 -20.55 20.17 18.00
N GLU A 7 -20.74 19.67 19.22
CA GLU A 7 -20.37 18.30 19.61
C GLU A 7 -20.97 17.21 18.69
N PRO A 8 -22.27 17.24 18.32
CA PRO A 8 -22.84 16.20 17.46
C PRO A 8 -22.28 16.23 16.03
N LEU A 9 -21.89 17.40 15.51
CA LEU A 9 -21.27 17.54 14.20
C LEU A 9 -19.83 17.05 14.20
N ALA A 10 -19.03 17.48 15.18
CA ALA A 10 -17.65 17.03 15.35
C ALA A 10 -17.56 15.50 15.49
N ARG A 11 -18.49 14.89 16.24
CA ARG A 11 -18.53 13.43 16.41
C ARG A 11 -18.86 12.69 15.11
N LYS A 12 -19.68 13.25 14.23
CA LYS A 12 -19.98 12.66 12.91
C LYS A 12 -18.77 12.77 11.97
N LEU A 13 -18.09 13.92 11.95
CA LEU A 13 -16.88 14.11 11.16
C LEU A 13 -15.77 13.16 11.61
N LEU A 14 -15.52 13.04 12.91
CA LEU A 14 -14.52 12.12 13.45
C LEU A 14 -14.80 10.67 13.03
N LYS A 15 -16.06 10.21 13.13
CA LYS A 15 -16.45 8.88 12.65
C LYS A 15 -16.17 8.71 11.15
N GLY A 16 -16.46 9.74 10.35
CA GLY A 16 -16.15 9.74 8.92
C GLY A 16 -14.65 9.60 8.64
N VAL A 17 -13.81 10.34 9.37
CA VAL A 17 -12.35 10.25 9.28
C VAL A 17 -11.88 8.84 9.65
N VAL A 18 -12.36 8.28 10.76
CA VAL A 18 -12.00 6.92 11.19
C VAL A 18 -12.37 5.88 10.13
N VAL A 19 -13.57 5.96 9.53
CA VAL A 19 -13.97 5.05 8.45
C VAL A 19 -13.06 5.21 7.23
N LEU A 20 -12.72 6.45 6.86
CA LEU A 20 -11.82 6.73 5.74
C LEU A 20 -10.41 6.17 5.97
N GLU A 21 -9.86 6.34 7.18
CA GLU A 21 -8.55 5.79 7.55
C GLU A 21 -8.55 4.26 7.51
N LEU A 22 -9.59 3.61 8.05
CA LEU A 22 -9.73 2.16 7.99
C LEU A 22 -9.77 1.63 6.55
N LEU A 23 -10.50 2.32 5.66
CA LEU A 23 -10.54 1.98 4.24
C LEU A 23 -9.17 2.18 3.57
N GLY A 24 -8.45 3.24 3.92
CA GLY A 24 -7.10 3.51 3.43
C GLY A 24 -6.10 2.42 3.83
N VAL A 25 -6.07 2.06 5.12
CA VAL A 25 -5.19 0.99 5.64
C VAL A 25 -5.55 -0.36 5.02
N PHE A 26 -6.84 -0.67 4.92
CA PHE A 26 -7.31 -1.90 4.26
C PHE A 26 -6.86 -1.96 2.80
N GLY A 27 -7.02 -0.86 2.05
CA GLY A 27 -6.56 -0.77 0.66
C GLY A 27 -5.05 -0.98 0.52
N ALA A 28 -4.26 -0.34 1.38
CA ALA A 28 -2.80 -0.51 1.41
C ALA A 28 -2.40 -1.96 1.72
N TYR A 29 -3.08 -2.63 2.66
CA TYR A 29 -2.83 -4.02 3.00
C TYR A 29 -3.16 -4.98 1.85
N VAL A 30 -4.32 -4.81 1.20
CA VAL A 30 -4.70 -5.61 0.02
C VAL A 30 -3.70 -5.42 -1.12
N LEU A 31 -3.25 -4.19 -1.34
CA LEU A 31 -2.23 -3.86 -2.33
C LEU A 31 -0.90 -4.56 -2.02
N TYR A 32 -0.44 -4.48 -0.77
CA TYR A 32 0.75 -5.19 -0.31
C TYR A 32 0.63 -6.70 -0.50
N LEU A 33 -0.50 -7.30 -0.11
CA LEU A 33 -0.74 -8.74 -0.25
C LEU A 33 -0.66 -9.19 -1.72
N LYS A 34 -1.25 -8.42 -2.64
CA LYS A 34 -1.15 -8.70 -4.08
C LYS A 34 0.28 -8.60 -4.61
N MET A 35 1.02 -7.57 -4.19
CA MET A 35 2.44 -7.44 -4.52
C MET A 35 3.28 -8.58 -3.94
N ASN A 36 3.00 -9.00 -2.71
CA ASN A 36 3.73 -10.10 -2.06
C ASN A 36 3.49 -11.45 -2.74
N THR A 37 2.26 -11.68 -3.20
CA THR A 37 1.85 -12.98 -3.76
C THR A 37 2.22 -13.15 -5.23
N SER A 38 2.26 -12.07 -6.03
CA SER A 38 2.40 -12.17 -7.49
C SER A 38 3.52 -11.30 -8.06
N GLN A 39 4.52 -11.94 -8.66
CA GLN A 39 5.58 -11.27 -9.41
C GLN A 39 5.06 -10.53 -10.66
N ASP A 40 4.06 -11.08 -11.36
CA ASP A 40 3.48 -10.41 -12.53
C ASP A 40 2.70 -9.14 -12.15
N PHE A 41 2.07 -9.14 -10.97
CA PHE A 41 1.46 -7.93 -10.43
C PHE A 41 2.53 -6.87 -10.09
N ARG A 42 3.66 -7.29 -9.49
CA ARG A 42 4.81 -6.40 -9.28
C ARG A 42 5.36 -5.86 -10.60
N ASN A 43 5.43 -6.65 -11.67
CA ASN A 43 5.83 -6.16 -13.00
C ASN A 43 4.85 -5.10 -13.54
N THR A 44 3.55 -5.31 -13.34
CA THR A 44 2.52 -4.33 -13.71
C THR A 44 2.71 -3.03 -12.94
N MET A 45 3.01 -3.10 -11.64
CA MET A 45 3.31 -1.95 -10.81
C MET A 45 4.61 -1.27 -11.23
N ASN A 46 5.65 -2.03 -11.62
CA ASN A 46 6.89 -1.47 -12.16
C ASN A 46 6.63 -0.58 -13.37
N LYS A 47 5.72 -1.00 -14.26
CA LYS A 47 5.37 -0.26 -15.48
C LYS A 47 4.45 0.94 -15.23
N LYS A 48 3.50 0.84 -14.31
CA LYS A 48 2.46 1.87 -14.10
C LYS A 48 2.76 2.81 -12.93
N PHE A 49 3.27 2.28 -11.83
CA PHE A 49 3.47 2.95 -10.55
C PHE A 49 4.80 2.55 -9.90
N PRO A 50 5.95 2.86 -10.54
CA PRO A 50 7.26 2.40 -10.07
C PRO A 50 7.58 2.87 -8.66
N SER A 51 7.13 4.07 -8.27
CA SER A 51 7.32 4.60 -6.92
C SER A 51 6.61 3.77 -5.83
N VAL A 52 5.43 3.22 -6.12
CA VAL A 52 4.69 2.36 -5.18
C VAL A 52 5.41 1.02 -5.00
N LEU A 53 5.88 0.45 -6.10
CA LEU A 53 6.68 -0.78 -6.06
C LEU A 53 8.00 -0.58 -5.29
N GLU A 54 8.63 0.58 -5.46
CA GLU A 54 9.87 0.91 -4.74
C GLU A 54 9.65 0.98 -3.23
N VAL A 55 8.54 1.57 -2.78
CA VAL A 55 8.15 1.55 -1.36
C VAL A 55 7.95 0.12 -0.87
N TYR A 56 7.32 -0.74 -1.67
CA TYR A 56 7.17 -2.17 -1.33
C TYR A 56 8.53 -2.84 -1.14
N TYR A 57 9.49 -2.66 -2.06
CA TYR A 57 10.83 -3.24 -1.90
C TYR A 57 11.53 -2.72 -0.65
N ARG A 58 11.60 -1.40 -0.48
CA ARG A 58 12.28 -0.80 0.66
C ARG A 58 11.67 -1.21 1.99
N SER A 59 10.35 -1.35 2.06
CA SER A 59 9.67 -1.79 3.28
C SER A 59 10.04 -3.24 3.64
N ASN A 60 10.11 -4.13 2.64
CA ASN A 60 10.51 -5.52 2.86
C ASN A 60 12.00 -5.63 3.22
N GLU A 61 12.86 -4.88 2.55
CA GLU A 61 14.30 -4.81 2.86
C GLU A 61 14.55 -4.31 4.27
N TRP A 62 13.79 -3.29 4.71
CA TRP A 62 13.86 -2.80 6.09
C TRP A 62 13.36 -3.83 7.11
N ALA A 63 12.39 -4.67 6.74
CA ALA A 63 11.95 -5.80 7.54
C ALA A 63 12.91 -7.02 7.46
N GLY A 64 14.04 -6.91 6.76
CA GLY A 64 15.04 -7.98 6.60
C GLY A 64 14.73 -8.98 5.48
N VAL A 65 13.67 -8.78 4.73
CA VAL A 65 13.31 -9.60 3.56
C VAL A 65 13.98 -9.01 2.32
N CYS A 66 15.21 -9.44 2.07
CA CYS A 66 16.03 -8.98 0.95
C CYS A 66 15.90 -9.90 -0.28
N GLY A 67 16.30 -9.40 -1.45
CA GLY A 67 16.44 -10.20 -2.68
C GLY A 67 15.21 -10.24 -3.59
N ILE A 68 14.03 -9.80 -3.14
CA ILE A 68 12.82 -9.77 -3.99
C ILE A 68 13.04 -8.87 -5.22
N ARG A 69 13.62 -7.68 -5.02
CA ARG A 69 13.92 -6.72 -6.11
C ARG A 69 14.80 -7.35 -7.18
N GLU A 70 15.88 -7.99 -6.76
CA GLU A 70 16.87 -8.58 -7.66
C GLU A 70 16.26 -9.74 -8.47
N GLN A 71 15.51 -10.62 -7.81
CA GLN A 71 14.80 -11.72 -8.47
C GLN A 71 13.79 -11.22 -9.50
N ASP A 72 13.06 -10.16 -9.18
CA ASP A 72 12.11 -9.54 -10.09
C ASP A 72 12.82 -8.94 -11.31
N HIS A 73 13.93 -8.21 -11.12
CA HIS A 73 14.71 -7.67 -12.23
C HIS A 73 15.28 -8.76 -13.14
N GLN A 74 15.84 -9.83 -12.58
CA GLN A 74 16.34 -10.96 -13.35
C GLN A 74 15.23 -11.62 -14.17
N ALA A 75 14.08 -11.90 -13.53
CA ALA A 75 12.93 -12.52 -14.19
C ALA A 75 12.35 -11.66 -15.31
N TRP A 76 12.36 -10.33 -15.17
CA TRP A 76 11.83 -9.41 -16.18
C TRP A 76 12.81 -9.14 -17.31
N SER A 77 14.12 -9.13 -17.03
CA SER A 77 15.15 -9.03 -18.07
C SER A 77 15.16 -10.28 -18.94
N ALA A 78 15.10 -11.48 -18.34
CA ALA A 78 15.07 -12.75 -19.07
C ALA A 78 13.81 -12.95 -19.94
N LYS A 79 12.72 -12.20 -19.69
CA LYS A 79 11.51 -12.21 -20.54
C LYS A 79 11.61 -11.29 -21.76
N ARG A 80 12.65 -10.44 -21.85
CA ARG A 80 12.84 -9.47 -22.96
C ARG A 80 13.81 -9.95 -24.03
N ASP A 81 14.55 -11.01 -23.74
CA ASP A 81 15.41 -11.76 -24.68
C ASP A 81 14.64 -12.91 -25.31
#